data_AF-A0AAD4LWG7-F1
#
_entry.id   AF-A0AAD4LWG7-F1
#
_cell.length_a   1.000
_cell.length_b   1.000
_cell.length_c   1.000
_cell.angle_alpha   90.00
_cell.angle_beta   90.00
_cell.angle_gamma   90.00
#
_symmetry.space_group_name_H-M   'P 1'
#
loop_
_entity.id
_entity.type
_entity.pdbx_description
1 polymer ?
#
loop_
_entity_poly.entity_id
_entity_poly.type
_entity_poly.pdbx_seq_one_letter_code
_entity_poly.pdbx_strand_id
1 'polypeptide(L)'
;VPPFQIPRMRFVEASLAIECVTSEFDGARAFLLEEVIGGDEGHFRKYLNNVLAAPVSFTNEDDEERAEFLTFSQHVQYFKTKKMAFVADYQGES
;
A
#
# COMPACT_ATOMS: atom_id res chain seq x y z
N VAL A 1 -1.43 -19.82 -19.32
CA VAL A 1 -0.73 -19.38 -18.09
C VAL A 1 0.10 -18.16 -18.46
N PRO A 2 0.11 -17.06 -17.69
CA PRO A 2 0.96 -15.92 -18.00
C PRO A 2 2.43 -16.37 -18.05
N PRO A 3 3.26 -15.77 -18.93
CA PRO A 3 4.67 -16.15 -19.09
C PRO A 3 5.59 -15.61 -17.97
N PHE A 4 5.01 -14.99 -16.93
CA PHE A 4 5.70 -14.39 -15.79
C PHE A 4 4.97 -14.75 -14.49
N GLN A 5 5.68 -14.69 -13.36
CA GLN A 5 5.07 -14.83 -12.04
C GLN A 5 4.26 -13.58 -11.73
N ILE A 6 3.06 -13.75 -11.19
CA ILE A 6 2.24 -12.63 -10.72
C ILE A 6 2.52 -12.45 -9.22
N PRO A 7 3.09 -11.32 -8.79
CA PRO A 7 3.31 -11.05 -7.38
C PRO A 7 2.00 -11.13 -6.59
N ARG A 8 2.02 -11.80 -5.44
CA ARG A 8 0.87 -11.93 -4.54
C ARG A 8 1.01 -10.94 -3.40
N MET A 9 0.18 -9.90 -3.42
CA MET A 9 0.15 -8.85 -2.40
C MET A 9 -1.29 -8.62 -1.95
N ARG A 10 -1.46 -8.03 -0.76
CA ARG A 10 -2.76 -7.61 -0.23
C ARG A 10 -2.62 -6.29 0.52
N PHE A 11 -3.70 -5.53 0.61
CA PHE A 11 -3.77 -4.44 1.59
C PHE A 11 -3.86 -5.03 2.99
N VAL A 12 -3.28 -4.31 3.94
CA VAL A 12 -3.45 -4.61 5.37
C VAL A 12 -4.89 -4.35 5.78
N GLU A 13 -5.36 -5.11 6.77
CA GLU A 13 -6.60 -4.78 7.45
C GLU A 13 -6.38 -3.54 8.32
N ALA A 14 -7.39 -2.66 8.33
CA ALA A 14 -7.36 -1.43 9.10
C ALA A 14 -8.64 -1.31 9.94
N SER A 15 -8.51 -0.72 11.13
CA SER A 15 -9.60 -0.54 12.09
C SER A 15 -9.57 0.87 12.71
N LEU A 16 -10.74 1.37 13.09
CA LEU A 16 -10.87 2.63 13.81
C LEU A 16 -10.92 2.35 15.32
N ALA A 17 -9.96 2.88 16.07
CA ALA A 17 -10.00 2.89 17.53
C ALA A 17 -10.41 4.27 18.02
N ILE A 18 -11.40 4.33 18.92
CA ILE A 18 -11.85 5.57 19.54
C ILE A 18 -11.60 5.45 21.04
N GLU A 19 -10.93 6.44 21.60
CA GLU A 19 -10.69 6.53 23.03
C GLU A 19 -12.02 6.62 23.79
N CYS A 20 -12.20 5.74 24.78
CA CYS A 20 -13.38 5.79 25.64
C CYS A 20 -13.15 6.84 26.73
N VAL A 21 -13.59 8.08 26.47
CA VAL A 21 -13.43 9.17 27.43
C VAL A 21 -14.54 9.11 28.48
N THR A 22 -14.16 9.09 29.76
CA THR A 22 -15.10 9.07 30.90
C THR A 22 -15.40 10.46 31.46
N SER A 23 -14.69 11.51 31.02
CA SER A 23 -14.87 12.89 31.47
C SER A 23 -15.38 13.79 30.33
N GLU A 24 -16.38 14.61 30.62
CA GLU A 24 -17.07 15.49 29.66
C GLU A 24 -16.19 16.61 29.04
N PHE A 25 -14.93 16.73 29.47
CA PHE A 25 -14.07 17.88 29.16
C PHE A 25 -12.96 17.61 28.14
N ASP A 26 -12.76 16.36 27.70
CA ASP A 26 -11.76 16.02 26.67
C ASP A 26 -12.45 15.34 25.48
N GLY A 27 -12.16 15.81 24.27
CA GLY A 27 -12.72 15.22 23.05
C GLY A 27 -12.16 13.81 22.83
N ALA A 28 -13.00 12.85 22.43
CA ALA A 28 -12.54 11.50 22.13
C ALA A 28 -11.52 11.50 20.98
N ARG A 29 -10.34 10.92 21.23
CA ARG A 29 -9.32 10.73 20.20
C ARG A 29 -9.68 9.54 19.33
N ALA A 30 -9.43 9.65 18.03
CA ALA A 30 -9.61 8.57 17.08
C ALA A 30 -8.25 8.20 16.45
N PHE A 31 -8.00 6.91 16.30
CA PHE A 31 -6.77 6.35 15.79
C PHE A 31 -7.09 5.34 14.67
N LEU A 32 -6.25 5.32 13.64
CA LEU A 32 -6.24 4.24 12.66
C LEU A 32 -5.28 3.15 13.17
N LEU A 33 -5.77 1.94 13.32
CA LEU A 33 -4.97 0.76 13.62
C LEU A 33 -4.81 -0.06 12.34
N GLU A 34 -3.61 -0.57 12.10
CA GLU A 34 -3.28 -1.40 10.94
C GLU A 34 -2.54 -2.67 11.42
N GLU A 35 -2.58 -3.73 10.64
CA GLU A 35 -1.73 -4.91 10.88
C GLU A 35 -0.26 -4.51 10.86
N VAL A 36 0.51 -5.01 11.82
CA VAL A 36 1.97 -4.87 11.79
C VAL A 36 2.51 -5.77 10.68
N ILE A 37 3.13 -5.14 9.68
CA ILE A 37 3.87 -5.81 8.60
C ILE A 37 5.37 -5.64 8.86
N GLY A 38 6.15 -6.67 8.58
CA GLY A 38 7.54 -6.78 8.98
C GLY A 38 7.67 -7.25 10.43
N GLY A 39 8.30 -8.41 10.62
CA GLY A 39 9.01 -8.69 11.88
C GLY A 39 10.28 -7.84 11.98
N ASP A 40 11.20 -8.22 12.85
CA ASP A 40 12.50 -7.51 13.02
C ASP A 40 13.40 -7.52 11.74
N GLU A 41 13.02 -8.25 10.68
CA GLU A 41 13.89 -8.56 9.52
C GLU A 41 13.33 -8.11 8.15
N GLY A 42 12.11 -7.57 8.08
CA GLY A 42 11.47 -7.14 6.83
C GLY A 42 11.52 -5.63 6.62
N HIS A 43 12.18 -5.16 5.55
CA HIS A 43 12.23 -3.73 5.26
C HIS A 43 10.93 -3.25 4.60
N PHE A 44 10.26 -2.29 5.24
CA PHE A 44 9.17 -1.53 4.61
C PHE A 44 9.71 -0.75 3.40
N ARG A 45 9.07 -0.91 2.24
CA ARG A 45 9.48 -0.31 0.97
C ARG A 45 8.35 0.49 0.36
N LYS A 46 8.74 1.52 -0.39
CA LYS A 46 7.82 2.30 -1.22
C LYS A 46 8.08 1.94 -2.68
N TYR A 47 7.13 1.26 -3.31
CA TYR A 47 7.25 0.76 -4.68
C TYR A 47 6.83 1.78 -5.73
N LEU A 48 5.87 2.65 -5.38
CA LEU A 48 5.35 3.69 -6.26
C LEU A 48 5.05 4.93 -5.43
N ASN A 49 5.36 6.12 -5.96
CA ASN A 49 5.03 7.38 -5.30
C ASN A 49 3.69 7.94 -5.82
N ASN A 50 3.13 8.92 -5.11
CA ASN A 50 1.87 9.57 -5.47
C ASN A 50 2.00 10.79 -6.41
N VAL A 51 3.23 11.14 -6.84
CA VAL A 51 3.50 12.32 -7.69
C VAL A 51 3.71 11.92 -9.15
N LEU A 52 4.42 10.83 -9.39
CA LEU A 52 4.82 10.30 -10.68
C LEU A 52 4.38 8.84 -10.79
N ALA A 53 3.76 8.48 -11.91
CA ALA A 53 3.38 7.11 -12.24
C ALA A 53 4.57 6.26 -12.73
N ALA A 54 5.74 6.41 -12.07
CA ALA A 54 6.96 5.68 -12.39
C ALA A 54 7.37 4.82 -11.19
N PRO A 55 7.74 3.54 -11.41
CA PRO A 55 8.17 2.66 -10.34
C PRO A 55 9.43 3.21 -9.67
N VAL A 56 9.58 2.93 -8.37
CA VAL A 56 10.85 3.13 -7.67
C VAL A 56 11.83 2.06 -8.13
N SER A 57 13.05 2.45 -8.46
CA SER A 57 14.11 1.51 -8.85
C SER A 57 14.74 0.83 -7.64
N PHE A 58 14.89 -0.48 -7.72
CA PHE A 58 15.50 -1.34 -6.72
C PHE A 58 16.70 -2.09 -7.32
N THR A 59 17.62 -2.48 -6.45
CA THR A 59 18.74 -3.38 -6.81
C THR A 59 18.36 -4.84 -6.67
N ASN A 60 17.32 -5.14 -5.89
CA ASN A 60 16.74 -6.47 -5.74
C ASN A 60 15.71 -6.69 -6.86
N GLU A 61 15.86 -7.79 -7.60
CA GLU A 61 15.02 -8.12 -8.76
C GLU A 61 13.55 -8.33 -8.38
N ASP A 62 13.27 -9.02 -7.26
CA ASP A 62 11.89 -9.26 -6.81
C ASP A 62 11.19 -7.95 -6.40
N ASP A 63 11.92 -6.99 -5.80
CA ASP A 63 11.38 -5.69 -5.44
C ASP A 63 11.10 -4.83 -6.69
N GLU A 64 11.97 -4.91 -7.70
CA GLU A 64 11.78 -4.26 -9.01
C GLU A 64 10.55 -4.83 -9.73
N GLU A 65 10.41 -6.15 -9.80
CA GLU A 65 9.25 -6.81 -10.41
C GLU A 65 7.93 -6.42 -9.72
N ARG A 66 7.94 -6.31 -8.38
CA ARG A 66 6.78 -5.80 -7.62
C ARG A 66 6.48 -4.35 -7.99
N ALA A 67 7.48 -3.48 -8.09
CA ALA A 67 7.30 -2.07 -8.44
C ALA A 67 6.70 -1.91 -9.85
N GLU A 68 7.20 -2.67 -10.82
CA GLU A 68 6.67 -2.69 -12.19
C GLU A 68 5.23 -3.20 -12.23
N PHE A 69 4.95 -4.33 -11.56
CA PHE A 69 3.61 -4.90 -11.51
C PHE A 69 2.59 -3.94 -10.86
N LEU A 70 2.96 -3.29 -9.75
CA LEU A 70 2.11 -2.32 -9.07
C LEU A 70 1.85 -1.09 -9.95
N THR A 71 2.86 -0.59 -10.66
CA THR A 71 2.69 0.48 -11.64
C THR A 71 1.74 0.08 -12.77
N PHE A 72 1.89 -1.13 -13.32
CA PHE A 72 0.96 -1.70 -14.29
C PHE A 72 -0.47 -1.74 -13.74
N SER A 73 -0.65 -2.20 -12.49
CA SER A 73 -1.96 -2.30 -11.85
C SER A 73 -2.64 -0.94 -11.70
N GLN A 74 -1.88 0.11 -11.36
CA GLN A 74 -2.37 1.48 -11.26
C GLN A 74 -2.89 1.97 -12.63
N HIS A 75 -2.12 1.74 -13.69
CA HIS A 75 -2.55 2.11 -15.05
C HIS A 75 -3.83 1.37 -15.45
N VAL A 76 -3.92 0.07 -15.17
CA VAL A 76 -5.14 -0.70 -15.43
C VAL A 76 -6.32 -0.14 -14.64
N GLN A 77 -6.17 0.15 -13.34
CA GLN A 77 -7.21 0.76 -12.51
C GLN A 77 -7.69 2.07 -13.11
N TYR A 78 -6.78 2.97 -13.50
CA TYR A 78 -7.12 4.26 -14.11
C TYR A 78 -8.00 4.09 -15.35
N PHE A 79 -7.67 3.16 -16.26
CA PHE A 79 -8.51 2.89 -17.42
C PHE A 79 -9.84 2.24 -17.06
N LYS A 80 -9.84 1.27 -16.14
CA LYS A 80 -11.04 0.50 -15.74
C LYS A 80 -12.06 1.35 -14.98
N THR A 81 -11.60 2.35 -14.23
CA THR A 81 -12.47 3.31 -13.52
C THR A 81 -12.89 4.48 -14.41
N LYS A 82 -12.70 4.40 -15.74
CA LYS A 82 -12.96 5.48 -16.69
C LYS A 82 -12.25 6.78 -16.30
N LYS A 83 -11.01 6.66 -15.81
CA LYS A 83 -10.14 7.77 -15.40
C LYS A 83 -10.59 8.51 -14.14
N MET A 84 -11.52 7.94 -13.37
CA MET A 84 -12.07 8.58 -12.18
C MET A 84 -11.26 8.30 -10.91
N ALA A 85 -10.60 7.14 -10.84
CA ALA A 85 -9.86 6.72 -9.65
C ALA A 85 -8.75 5.73 -9.99
N PHE A 86 -7.69 5.75 -9.18
CA PHE A 86 -6.63 4.76 -9.16
C PHE A 86 -6.02 4.74 -7.77
N VAL A 87 -5.36 3.64 -7.43
CA VAL A 87 -4.57 3.58 -6.20
C VAL A 87 -3.13 3.95 -6.53
N ALA A 88 -2.55 4.79 -5.68
CA ALA A 88 -1.15 5.21 -5.74
C ALA A 88 -0.48 4.95 -4.41
N ASP A 89 0.77 5.38 -4.29
CA ASP A 89 1.53 5.26 -3.05
C ASP A 89 1.64 3.82 -2.52
N TYR A 90 1.78 2.86 -3.44
CA TYR A 90 1.96 1.47 -3.06
C TYR A 90 3.24 1.31 -2.25
N GLN A 91 3.08 0.84 -1.02
CA GLN A 91 4.15 0.66 -0.05
C GLN A 91 3.78 -0.46 0.92
N GLY A 92 4.79 -1.10 1.49
CA GLY A 92 4.62 -2.23 2.40
C GLY A 92 5.83 -3.15 2.40
N GLU A 93 5.62 -4.36 2.91
CA GLU A 93 6.61 -5.43 2.89
C GLU A 93 6.49 -6.28 1.61
N SER A 94 7.60 -6.90 1.23
CA SER A 94 7.77 -7.77 0.05
C SER A 94 7.15 -9.16 0.25
#